data_AF-A0A0K1EPP4-F1
#
_entry.id   AF-A0A0K1EPP4-F1
#
_cell.length_a   1.000
_cell.length_b   1.000
_cell.length_c   1.000
_cell.angle_alpha   90.00
_cell.angle_beta   90.00
_cell.angle_gamma   90.00
#
_symmetry.space_group_name_H-M   'P 1'
#
loop_
_entity.id
_entity.type
_entity.pdbx_description
1 polymer ?
#
loop_
_entity_poly.entity_id
_entity_poly.type
_entity_poly.pdbx_seq_one_letter_code
_entity_poly.pdbx_strand_id
1 'polypeptide(L)'
;MKSKSAALLMVSGILSCWGLPACLSTPAEMDSRPLGDDGPGTPPPDLRPDVIAVSVLGPTGALPVKGDMLELTLAVQNLGAGSGTVTLRPLLTSARFNDFVDVSLEPITFTLGGRETREVSLSVEPIVIDAAKGKHFALNRGDYDLSGVIVDVAGEPLSVDTDFLGAAFTIAPSDVVFSAVVYDASYFERIGYDGTPETYMREAFDRATEVFTPESPGSSEGTYTAFDGFDDMMGVRQIFHAVGGLAASSAGGGFCEQVGAHARAVFGLTRDWDIDEANGNFTDPDHHGFDLLVGLTPEMGGGATCGWLGVQVSGQFGSDRSLDRSQLVVVHETGHLFGAPHCDPLQGYVMCGGEQHPHYVDDKIFVWHQVSLDVMQNRWR
;
A
#
# COMPACT_ATOMS: atom_id res chain seq x y z
N MET A 1 60.86 20.25 -11.45
CA MET A 1 61.13 18.87 -11.91
C MET A 1 59.95 18.49 -12.81
N LYS A 2 60.02 18.61 -14.15
CA LYS A 2 60.48 17.59 -15.12
C LYS A 2 60.00 16.19 -14.66
N SER A 3 59.08 15.47 -15.31
CA SER A 3 58.95 15.05 -16.72
C SER A 3 57.50 14.51 -16.90
N LYS A 4 56.68 14.90 -17.89
CA LYS A 4 56.63 14.45 -19.31
C LYS A 4 56.65 12.93 -19.54
N SER A 5 55.58 12.43 -20.18
CA SER A 5 55.54 11.62 -21.43
C SER A 5 54.42 10.56 -21.36
N ALA A 6 53.37 10.68 -22.17
CA ALA A 6 53.23 10.23 -23.57
C ALA A 6 52.73 8.76 -23.61
N ALA A 7 51.47 8.51 -23.96
CA ALA A 7 50.89 8.48 -25.31
C ALA A 7 51.24 7.19 -26.09
N LEU A 8 50.20 6.68 -26.76
CA LEU A 8 50.17 6.23 -28.16
C LEU A 8 49.94 4.72 -28.46
N LEU A 9 48.76 4.48 -29.07
CA LEU A 9 48.51 3.88 -30.40
C LEU A 9 48.50 2.34 -30.62
N MET A 10 47.49 1.99 -31.44
CA MET A 10 47.42 0.95 -32.50
C MET A 10 46.92 -0.46 -32.14
N VAL A 11 46.20 -1.22 -32.99
CA VAL A 11 45.38 -1.07 -34.21
C VAL A 11 45.01 -2.51 -34.66
N SER A 12 43.82 -2.72 -35.24
CA SER A 12 43.45 -3.73 -36.28
C SER A 12 43.40 -5.25 -36.00
N GLY A 13 42.36 -5.88 -36.59
CA GLY A 13 42.44 -7.22 -37.23
C GLY A 13 41.19 -8.08 -36.99
N ILE A 14 40.15 -8.10 -37.83
CA ILE A 14 39.98 -8.76 -39.16
C ILE A 14 39.68 -10.28 -39.10
N LEU A 15 38.50 -10.63 -39.64
CA LEU A 15 38.02 -11.84 -40.37
C LEU A 15 38.33 -13.26 -39.86
N SER A 16 37.29 -14.11 -39.84
CA SER A 16 37.14 -15.18 -40.86
C SER A 16 35.78 -15.91 -40.81
N CYS A 17 35.18 -16.03 -42.00
CA CYS A 17 34.07 -16.92 -42.36
C CYS A 17 34.59 -18.31 -42.73
N TRP A 18 33.90 -19.38 -42.36
CA TRP A 18 33.85 -20.70 -43.04
C TRP A 18 32.53 -21.36 -42.58
N GLY A 19 31.63 -21.95 -43.36
CA GLY A 19 31.55 -22.23 -44.80
C GLY A 19 30.30 -23.11 -45.04
N LEU A 20 29.52 -22.77 -46.08
CA LEU A 20 28.51 -23.63 -46.73
C LEU A 20 29.18 -24.80 -47.49
N PRO A 21 28.45 -25.85 -47.92
CA PRO A 21 27.77 -25.89 -49.24
C PRO A 21 26.39 -26.59 -49.21
N ALA A 22 25.31 -26.05 -49.76
CA ALA A 22 24.89 -25.96 -51.18
C ALA A 22 24.33 -27.27 -51.81
N CYS A 23 23.05 -27.22 -52.24
CA CYS A 23 22.45 -27.84 -53.45
C CYS A 23 20.98 -27.34 -53.56
N LEU A 24 20.64 -26.44 -54.52
CA LEU A 24 19.96 -26.71 -55.81
C LEU A 24 18.59 -27.41 -55.62
N SER A 25 17.42 -26.94 -56.08
CA SER A 25 17.11 -26.20 -57.33
C SER A 25 15.63 -25.74 -57.45
N THR A 26 15.42 -24.81 -58.39
CA THR A 26 14.20 -24.44 -59.19
C THR A 26 13.18 -23.39 -58.73
N PRO A 27 12.72 -22.51 -59.66
CA PRO A 27 11.88 -21.34 -59.40
C PRO A 27 10.39 -21.69 -59.50
N ALA A 28 9.60 -21.27 -58.52
CA ALA A 28 8.15 -21.29 -58.58
C ALA A 28 7.61 -19.86 -58.52
N GLU A 29 6.84 -19.54 -59.54
CA GLU A 29 5.84 -18.48 -59.71
C GLU A 29 5.73 -17.37 -58.66
N MET A 30 5.90 -16.13 -59.14
CA MET A 30 5.29 -14.94 -58.55
C MET A 30 3.78 -15.13 -58.47
N ASP A 31 3.26 -15.51 -57.29
CA ASP A 31 1.86 -15.30 -56.92
C ASP A 31 1.77 -13.96 -56.18
N SER A 32 1.37 -12.92 -56.91
CA SER A 32 1.07 -11.60 -56.37
C SER A 32 -0.23 -11.64 -55.57
N ARG A 33 -0.15 -12.06 -54.30
CA ARG A 33 -1.20 -11.82 -53.32
C ARG A 33 -0.91 -10.51 -52.59
N PRO A 34 -1.88 -9.59 -52.46
CA PRO A 34 -1.70 -8.42 -51.61
C PRO A 34 -1.49 -8.92 -50.18
N LEU A 35 -0.42 -8.42 -49.55
CA LEU A 35 -0.28 -8.47 -48.10
C LEU A 35 -1.53 -7.81 -47.50
N GLY A 36 -2.22 -8.57 -46.65
CA GLY A 36 -3.35 -8.07 -45.89
C GLY A 36 -2.92 -6.83 -45.12
N ASP A 37 -3.60 -5.75 -45.43
CA ASP A 37 -3.61 -4.49 -44.72
C ASP A 37 -4.28 -4.76 -43.36
N ASP A 38 -3.50 -5.10 -42.33
CA ASP A 38 -3.92 -5.00 -40.94
C ASP A 38 -3.92 -3.51 -40.56
N GLY A 39 -4.84 -2.77 -41.18
CA GLY A 39 -5.13 -1.39 -40.82
C GLY A 39 -5.69 -1.31 -39.40
N PRO A 40 -5.69 -0.11 -38.77
CA PRO A 40 -6.35 0.10 -37.50
C PRO A 40 -7.82 -0.29 -37.65
N GLY A 41 -8.27 -1.29 -36.87
CA GLY A 41 -9.59 -1.89 -37.00
C GLY A 41 -10.68 -0.83 -37.09
N THR A 42 -11.48 -0.91 -38.14
CA THR A 42 -12.70 -0.11 -38.30
C THR A 42 -13.55 -0.31 -37.04
N PRO A 43 -14.00 0.76 -36.34
CA PRO A 43 -14.86 0.61 -35.18
C PRO A 43 -16.04 -0.29 -35.56
N PRO A 44 -16.39 -1.30 -34.74
CA PRO A 44 -17.48 -2.21 -35.07
C PRO A 44 -18.74 -1.37 -35.27
N PRO A 45 -19.36 -1.41 -36.47
CA PRO A 45 -20.49 -0.54 -36.75
C PRO A 45 -21.59 -0.86 -35.74
N ASP A 46 -21.98 0.15 -34.96
CA ASP A 46 -23.07 0.06 -33.98
C ASP A 46 -22.74 -0.72 -32.68
N LEU A 47 -21.56 -0.55 -32.06
CA LEU A 47 -21.32 -0.94 -30.66
C LEU A 47 -21.66 0.24 -29.73
N ARG A 48 -22.62 0.06 -28.81
CA ARG A 48 -23.09 1.11 -27.87
C ARG A 48 -23.24 0.53 -26.45
N PRO A 49 -22.13 0.32 -25.72
CA PRO A 49 -22.18 -0.09 -24.32
C PRO A 49 -22.82 0.97 -23.43
N ASP A 50 -23.62 0.52 -22.48
CA ASP A 50 -24.38 1.28 -21.51
C ASP A 50 -24.31 0.53 -20.17
N VAL A 51 -23.83 1.18 -19.11
CA VAL A 51 -23.81 0.58 -17.77
C VAL A 51 -25.17 0.84 -17.16
N ILE A 52 -25.90 -0.22 -16.81
CA ILE A 52 -27.29 -0.09 -16.35
C ILE A 52 -27.44 -0.27 -14.83
N ALA A 53 -26.52 -0.99 -14.22
CA ALA A 53 -26.49 -1.22 -12.78
C ALA A 53 -25.09 -1.56 -12.30
N VAL A 54 -24.83 -1.22 -11.05
CA VAL A 54 -23.60 -1.57 -10.33
C VAL A 54 -23.95 -2.16 -8.97
N SER A 55 -23.10 -3.04 -8.47
CA SER A 55 -23.17 -3.55 -7.11
C SER A 55 -21.78 -3.69 -6.52
N VAL A 56 -21.61 -3.26 -5.27
CA VAL A 56 -20.36 -3.39 -4.52
C VAL A 56 -20.60 -4.26 -3.31
N LEU A 57 -19.87 -5.36 -3.21
CA LEU A 57 -19.96 -6.31 -2.10
C LEU A 57 -18.57 -6.54 -1.49
N GLY A 58 -18.55 -6.93 -0.23
CA GLY A 58 -17.35 -7.48 0.41
C GLY A 58 -17.15 -8.96 0.08
N PRO A 59 -16.13 -9.59 0.68
CA PRO A 59 -15.88 -11.01 0.54
C PRO A 59 -17.13 -11.83 0.84
N THR A 60 -17.35 -12.90 0.10
CA THR A 60 -18.51 -13.81 0.24
C THR A 60 -19.89 -13.20 -0.07
N GLY A 61 -19.93 -12.02 -0.70
CA GLY A 61 -21.17 -11.34 -1.10
C GLY A 61 -21.85 -10.58 0.04
N ALA A 62 -21.15 -10.33 1.15
CA ALA A 62 -21.65 -9.52 2.26
C ALA A 62 -21.57 -8.02 1.97
N LEU A 63 -22.14 -7.18 2.84
CA LEU A 63 -21.88 -5.75 2.78
C LEU A 63 -20.41 -5.46 3.15
N PRO A 64 -19.74 -4.53 2.45
CA PRO A 64 -18.35 -4.20 2.74
C PRO A 64 -18.09 -3.73 4.17
N VAL A 65 -17.02 -4.22 4.78
CA VAL A 65 -16.43 -3.64 5.99
C VAL A 65 -15.02 -3.10 5.71
N LYS A 66 -14.56 -2.15 6.51
CA LYS A 66 -13.24 -1.54 6.34
C LYS A 66 -12.15 -2.62 6.29
N GLY A 67 -11.28 -2.53 5.27
CA GLY A 67 -10.18 -3.47 5.05
C GLY A 67 -10.54 -4.71 4.23
N ASP A 68 -11.77 -4.82 3.74
CA ASP A 68 -12.17 -5.80 2.75
C ASP A 68 -11.61 -5.49 1.37
N MET A 69 -11.25 -6.53 0.62
CA MET A 69 -11.22 -6.44 -0.84
C MET A 69 -12.66 -6.40 -1.35
N LEU A 70 -12.99 -5.40 -2.16
CA LEU A 70 -14.34 -5.23 -2.68
C LEU A 70 -14.50 -5.99 -3.99
N GLU A 71 -15.70 -6.51 -4.22
CA GLU A 71 -16.15 -7.04 -5.51
C GLU A 71 -17.14 -6.05 -6.11
N LEU A 72 -16.69 -5.30 -7.12
CA LEU A 72 -17.51 -4.41 -7.91
C LEU A 72 -18.02 -5.16 -9.15
N THR A 73 -19.33 -5.32 -9.27
CA THR A 73 -19.96 -5.90 -10.47
C THR A 73 -20.70 -4.81 -11.24
N LEU A 74 -20.45 -4.74 -12.54
CA LEU A 74 -21.08 -3.82 -13.49
C LEU A 74 -21.95 -4.64 -14.44
N ALA A 75 -23.25 -4.33 -14.50
CA ALA A 75 -24.14 -4.85 -15.52
C ALA A 75 -24.12 -3.91 -16.73
N VAL A 76 -23.70 -4.43 -17.88
CA VAL A 76 -23.45 -3.65 -19.10
C VAL A 76 -24.33 -4.17 -20.21
N GLN A 77 -25.13 -3.29 -20.81
CA GLN A 77 -25.95 -3.60 -21.97
C GLN A 77 -25.35 -2.97 -23.23
N ASN A 78 -25.32 -3.73 -24.32
CA ASN A 78 -25.07 -3.16 -25.63
C ASN A 78 -26.39 -2.76 -26.30
N LEU A 79 -26.61 -1.46 -26.46
CA LEU A 79 -27.77 -0.93 -27.18
C LEU A 79 -27.64 -1.05 -28.70
N GLY A 80 -26.50 -1.50 -29.20
CA GLY A 80 -26.18 -1.66 -30.60
C GLY A 80 -26.22 -3.12 -31.07
N ALA A 81 -26.28 -3.32 -32.39
CA ALA A 81 -26.22 -4.65 -33.02
C ALA A 81 -24.79 -5.12 -33.30
N GLY A 82 -23.80 -4.22 -33.27
CA GLY A 82 -22.39 -4.53 -33.43
C GLY A 82 -21.80 -5.13 -32.16
N SER A 83 -20.80 -5.99 -32.30
CA SER A 83 -20.03 -6.56 -31.20
C SER A 83 -18.60 -6.04 -31.18
N GLY A 84 -17.96 -5.98 -30.02
CA GLY A 84 -16.55 -5.62 -29.94
C GLY A 84 -15.99 -5.59 -28.53
N THR A 85 -14.78 -5.06 -28.41
CA THR A 85 -14.09 -4.91 -27.14
C THR A 85 -14.48 -3.59 -26.49
N VAL A 86 -14.79 -3.65 -25.20
CA VAL A 86 -15.10 -2.51 -24.35
C VAL A 86 -14.13 -2.53 -23.18
N THR A 87 -13.59 -1.37 -22.83
CA THR A 87 -12.85 -1.15 -21.59
C THR A 87 -13.65 -0.21 -20.70
N LEU A 88 -13.93 -0.63 -19.47
CA LEU A 88 -14.62 0.18 -18.47
C LEU A 88 -13.65 0.58 -17.38
N ARG A 89 -13.74 1.82 -16.91
CA ARG A 89 -12.96 2.33 -15.78
C ARG A 89 -13.86 3.06 -14.80
N PRO A 90 -14.27 2.40 -13.71
CA PRO A 90 -15.09 3.02 -12.67
C PRO A 90 -14.35 4.18 -11.98
N LEU A 91 -15.12 5.19 -11.56
CA LEU A 91 -14.66 6.33 -10.79
C LEU A 91 -15.35 6.30 -9.42
N LEU A 92 -14.57 6.31 -8.34
CA LEU A 92 -15.08 6.34 -6.98
C LEU A 92 -14.95 7.75 -6.38
N THR A 93 -15.96 8.15 -5.62
CA THR A 93 -15.98 9.38 -4.84
C THR A 93 -16.37 9.05 -3.39
N SER A 94 -15.79 9.77 -2.42
CA SER A 94 -16.23 9.71 -1.02
C SER A 94 -16.36 11.12 -0.46
N ALA A 95 -17.49 11.42 0.17
CA ALA A 95 -17.70 12.70 0.83
C ALA A 95 -16.92 12.83 2.16
N ARG A 96 -16.35 11.73 2.66
CA ARG A 96 -15.60 11.72 3.92
C ARG A 96 -14.21 12.34 3.78
N PHE A 97 -13.59 12.21 2.60
CA PHE A 97 -12.21 12.61 2.36
C PHE A 97 -12.19 13.79 1.37
N ASN A 98 -11.50 14.86 1.74
CA ASN A 98 -11.66 16.17 1.08
C ASN A 98 -11.29 16.16 -0.42
N ASP A 99 -10.44 15.24 -0.85
CA ASP A 99 -9.94 15.15 -2.22
C ASP A 99 -10.07 13.76 -2.85
N PHE A 100 -10.93 12.90 -2.28
CA PHE A 100 -11.34 11.62 -2.86
C PHE A 100 -12.53 11.85 -3.80
N VAL A 101 -12.24 12.42 -4.99
CA VAL A 101 -13.24 12.74 -6.02
C VAL A 101 -12.78 12.18 -7.36
N ASP A 102 -13.68 11.42 -7.99
CA ASP A 102 -13.46 10.74 -9.27
C ASP A 102 -12.13 9.98 -9.30
N VAL A 103 -11.87 9.23 -8.23
CA VAL A 103 -10.68 8.37 -8.08
C VAL A 103 -10.84 7.19 -9.01
N SER A 104 -9.92 7.08 -9.96
CA SER A 104 -9.99 6.06 -10.99
C SER A 104 -9.60 4.70 -10.45
N LEU A 105 -10.46 3.69 -10.66
CA LEU A 105 -10.13 2.29 -10.42
C LEU A 105 -9.36 1.68 -11.60
N GLU A 106 -8.87 0.45 -11.40
CA GLU A 106 -8.29 -0.33 -12.48
C GLU A 106 -9.32 -0.62 -13.58
N PRO A 107 -8.92 -0.55 -14.86
CA PRO A 107 -9.82 -0.82 -15.97
C PRO A 107 -10.12 -2.32 -16.11
N ILE A 108 -11.33 -2.64 -16.56
CA ILE A 108 -11.71 -3.99 -16.99
C ILE A 108 -12.01 -4.00 -18.49
N THR A 109 -11.36 -4.91 -19.22
CA THR A 109 -11.55 -5.06 -20.67
C THR A 109 -12.23 -6.39 -20.97
N PHE A 110 -13.28 -6.37 -21.78
CA PHE A 110 -14.04 -7.57 -22.15
C PHE A 110 -14.67 -7.40 -23.53
N THR A 111 -15.17 -8.50 -24.09
CA THR A 111 -15.95 -8.49 -25.34
C THR A 111 -17.44 -8.44 -25.02
N LEU A 112 -18.16 -7.59 -25.74
CA LEU A 112 -19.61 -7.44 -25.64
C LEU A 112 -20.23 -7.66 -27.02
N GLY A 113 -21.13 -8.64 -27.10
CA GLY A 113 -21.91 -9.01 -28.27
C GLY A 113 -22.99 -7.98 -28.61
N GLY A 114 -23.47 -8.01 -29.84
CA GLY A 114 -24.61 -7.19 -30.27
C GLY A 114 -25.86 -7.52 -29.46
N ARG A 115 -26.51 -6.49 -28.90
CA ARG A 115 -27.70 -6.62 -28.03
C ARG A 115 -27.50 -7.47 -26.77
N GLU A 116 -26.26 -7.77 -26.40
CA GLU A 116 -25.95 -8.53 -25.20
C GLU A 116 -26.12 -7.67 -23.94
N THR A 117 -26.54 -8.30 -22.85
CA THR A 117 -26.33 -7.79 -21.50
C THR A 117 -25.36 -8.73 -20.79
N ARG A 118 -24.31 -8.17 -20.18
CA ARG A 118 -23.23 -8.92 -19.54
C ARG A 118 -22.90 -8.30 -18.19
N GLU A 119 -22.66 -9.17 -17.20
CA GLU A 119 -22.06 -8.76 -15.94
C GLU A 119 -20.53 -8.93 -16.02
N VAL A 120 -19.82 -7.93 -15.50
CA VAL A 120 -18.37 -7.95 -15.38
C VAL A 120 -17.97 -7.52 -13.98
N SER A 121 -17.03 -8.25 -13.38
CA SER A 121 -16.63 -8.05 -11.99
C SER A 121 -15.16 -7.62 -11.92
N LEU A 122 -14.90 -6.66 -11.05
CA LEU A 122 -13.58 -6.12 -10.72
C LEU A 122 -13.34 -6.33 -9.22
N SER A 123 -12.18 -6.89 -8.88
CA SER A 123 -11.69 -6.88 -7.50
C SER A 123 -10.98 -5.56 -7.22
N VAL A 124 -11.39 -4.88 -6.15
CA VAL A 124 -10.81 -3.61 -5.73
C VAL A 124 -10.10 -3.83 -4.40
N GLU A 125 -8.79 -3.65 -4.40
CA GLU A 125 -7.98 -3.76 -3.20
C GLU A 125 -8.34 -2.68 -2.18
N PRO A 126 -8.12 -2.92 -0.87
CA PRO A 126 -8.32 -1.90 0.17
C PRO A 126 -7.50 -0.63 -0.04
N ILE A 127 -6.39 -0.73 -0.78
CA ILE A 127 -5.53 0.39 -1.16
C ILE A 127 -5.69 0.66 -2.66
N VAL A 128 -6.12 1.86 -3.02
CA VAL A 128 -6.33 2.31 -4.40
C VAL A 128 -5.23 3.27 -4.80
N ILE A 129 -4.60 3.01 -5.95
CA ILE A 129 -3.54 3.85 -6.52
C ILE A 129 -4.09 4.54 -7.78
N ASP A 130 -4.37 5.84 -7.67
CA ASP A 130 -4.69 6.68 -8.82
C ASP A 130 -3.39 7.16 -9.46
N ALA A 131 -2.82 6.29 -10.32
CA ALA A 131 -1.56 6.56 -11.00
C ALA A 131 -1.61 7.81 -11.89
N ALA A 132 -2.78 8.18 -12.41
CA ALA A 132 -2.94 9.37 -13.25
C ALA A 132 -2.79 10.67 -12.44
N LYS A 133 -3.26 10.67 -11.19
CA LYS A 133 -3.12 11.79 -10.26
C LYS A 133 -1.92 11.67 -9.33
N GLY A 134 -1.22 10.53 -9.33
CA GLY A 134 -0.11 10.24 -8.42
C GLY A 134 -0.56 10.19 -6.96
N LYS A 135 -1.75 9.63 -6.71
CA LYS A 135 -2.36 9.58 -5.37
C LYS A 135 -2.57 8.15 -4.90
N HIS A 136 -2.42 7.96 -3.60
CA HIS A 136 -2.62 6.70 -2.92
C HIS A 136 -3.72 6.88 -1.87
N PHE A 137 -4.72 6.00 -1.86
CA PHE A 137 -5.85 6.07 -0.95
C PHE A 137 -6.11 4.73 -0.26
N ALA A 138 -6.61 4.78 0.96
CA ALA A 138 -7.17 3.63 1.64
C ALA A 138 -8.71 3.72 1.67
N LEU A 139 -9.39 2.64 1.32
CA LEU A 139 -10.85 2.52 1.36
C LEU A 139 -11.31 2.32 2.81
N ASN A 140 -11.31 3.42 3.57
CA ASN A 140 -11.74 3.47 4.96
C ASN A 140 -13.28 3.35 5.08
N ARG A 141 -13.79 3.30 6.31
CA ARG A 141 -15.25 3.31 6.54
C ARG A 141 -15.89 4.60 6.01
N GLY A 142 -17.16 4.53 5.67
CA GLY A 142 -17.96 5.68 5.26
C GLY A 142 -18.71 5.43 3.96
N ASP A 143 -19.37 6.49 3.49
CA ASP A 143 -20.16 6.44 2.27
C ASP A 143 -19.28 6.72 1.05
N TYR A 144 -19.54 5.92 0.01
CA TYR A 144 -18.89 5.98 -1.28
C TYR A 144 -19.94 5.97 -2.38
N ASP A 145 -19.57 6.55 -3.51
CA ASP A 145 -20.39 6.59 -4.71
C ASP A 145 -19.55 6.28 -5.93
N LEU A 146 -20.06 5.45 -6.84
CA LEU A 146 -19.53 5.35 -8.19
C LEU A 146 -20.03 6.58 -8.98
N SER A 147 -19.24 7.65 -8.98
CA SER A 147 -19.60 8.91 -9.63
C SER A 147 -19.70 8.82 -11.15
N GLY A 148 -19.10 7.78 -11.74
CA GLY A 148 -19.29 7.40 -13.12
C GLY A 148 -18.43 6.21 -13.54
N VAL A 149 -18.61 5.78 -14.78
CA VAL A 149 -17.77 4.76 -15.43
C VAL A 149 -17.27 5.31 -16.76
N ILE A 150 -15.96 5.47 -16.91
CA ILE A 150 -15.37 5.81 -18.20
C ILE A 150 -15.53 4.60 -19.11
N VAL A 151 -16.12 4.82 -20.28
CA VAL A 151 -16.36 3.81 -21.30
C VAL A 151 -15.42 4.10 -22.48
N ASP A 152 -14.56 3.15 -22.78
CA ASP A 152 -13.60 3.20 -23.89
C ASP A 152 -13.93 2.12 -24.92
N VAL A 153 -14.26 2.56 -26.13
CA VAL A 153 -14.50 1.72 -27.30
C VAL A 153 -13.54 2.15 -28.39
N ALA A 154 -12.80 1.19 -28.96
CA ALA A 154 -11.78 1.48 -29.95
C ALA A 154 -12.34 2.26 -31.15
N GLY A 155 -11.75 3.43 -31.42
CA GLY A 155 -12.14 4.31 -32.52
C GLY A 155 -13.24 5.31 -32.20
N GLU A 156 -13.81 5.26 -30.99
CA GLU A 156 -14.80 6.23 -30.51
C GLU A 156 -14.18 7.18 -29.47
N PRO A 157 -14.73 8.40 -29.30
CA PRO A 157 -14.37 9.25 -28.16
C PRO A 157 -14.72 8.56 -26.84
N LEU A 158 -13.86 8.71 -25.83
CA LEU A 158 -14.17 8.31 -24.46
C LEU A 158 -15.47 8.99 -24.01
N SER A 159 -16.36 8.21 -23.40
CA SER A 159 -17.54 8.71 -22.70
C SER A 159 -17.48 8.37 -21.22
N VAL A 160 -18.27 9.09 -20.42
CA VAL A 160 -18.47 8.77 -19.00
C VAL A 160 -19.94 8.49 -18.82
N ASP A 161 -20.25 7.28 -18.38
CA ASP A 161 -21.59 6.89 -17.99
C ASP A 161 -21.82 7.27 -16.52
N THR A 162 -22.99 7.85 -16.23
CA THR A 162 -23.38 8.30 -14.89
C THR A 162 -24.84 7.94 -14.57
N ASP A 163 -25.54 7.21 -15.44
CA ASP A 163 -26.98 6.94 -15.31
C ASP A 163 -27.24 5.44 -15.10
N PHE A 164 -26.88 4.96 -13.91
CA PHE A 164 -27.06 3.56 -13.52
C PHE A 164 -27.58 3.41 -12.09
N LEU A 165 -28.17 2.25 -11.80
CA LEU A 165 -28.65 1.91 -10.47
C LEU A 165 -27.51 1.41 -9.56
N GLY A 166 -27.62 1.65 -8.26
CA GLY A 166 -26.72 1.04 -7.25
C GLY A 166 -25.38 1.76 -7.03
N ALA A 167 -25.24 2.99 -7.53
CA ALA A 167 -23.99 3.77 -7.46
C ALA A 167 -23.44 3.95 -6.03
N ALA A 168 -24.34 4.19 -5.06
CA ALA A 168 -23.97 4.47 -3.69
C ALA A 168 -23.87 3.19 -2.82
N PHE A 169 -22.85 3.13 -1.98
CA PHE A 169 -22.65 2.08 -0.99
C PHE A 169 -21.92 2.61 0.25
N THR A 170 -21.95 1.83 1.33
CA THR A 170 -21.28 2.19 2.59
C THR A 170 -20.30 1.09 2.97
N ILE A 171 -19.07 1.48 3.33
CA ILE A 171 -18.09 0.61 3.97
C ILE A 171 -18.27 0.74 5.48
N ALA A 172 -18.65 -0.35 6.16
CA ALA A 172 -18.88 -0.32 7.60
C ALA A 172 -17.56 -0.23 8.40
N PRO A 173 -17.59 0.27 9.65
CA PRO A 173 -16.43 0.22 10.56
C PRO A 173 -15.95 -1.21 10.82
N SER A 174 -14.67 -1.37 11.11
CA SER A 174 -14.03 -2.62 11.57
C SER A 174 -12.85 -2.29 12.49
N ASP A 175 -12.16 -3.32 12.97
CA ASP A 175 -10.93 -3.24 13.75
C ASP A 175 -9.66 -3.06 12.90
N VAL A 176 -9.81 -2.83 11.60
CA VAL A 176 -8.70 -2.62 10.68
C VAL A 176 -8.09 -1.23 10.86
N VAL A 177 -6.76 -1.17 10.77
CA VAL A 177 -5.98 0.08 10.79
C VAL A 177 -5.16 0.16 9.50
N PHE A 178 -5.37 1.22 8.71
CA PHE A 178 -4.60 1.49 7.51
C PHE A 178 -3.35 2.29 7.85
N SER A 179 -2.19 1.67 7.66
CA SER A 179 -0.89 2.23 8.04
C SER A 179 -0.12 2.63 6.78
N ALA A 180 0.01 3.95 6.56
CA ALA A 180 0.92 4.47 5.55
C ALA A 180 2.35 4.30 6.03
N VAL A 181 3.23 3.77 5.19
CA VAL A 181 4.64 3.55 5.52
C VAL A 181 5.51 4.28 4.51
N VAL A 182 6.45 5.09 4.98
CA VAL A 182 7.49 5.68 4.14
C VAL A 182 8.86 5.26 4.64
N TYR A 183 9.76 4.90 3.73
CA TYR A 183 11.02 4.29 4.15
C TYR A 183 12.22 4.74 3.32
N ASP A 184 13.36 4.76 3.98
CA ASP A 184 14.69 4.80 3.38
C ASP A 184 15.08 3.35 3.05
N ALA A 185 15.45 3.07 1.79
CA ALA A 185 15.84 1.72 1.39
C ALA A 185 17.03 1.18 2.21
N SER A 186 17.92 2.08 2.65
CA SER A 186 19.07 1.71 3.47
C SER A 186 18.69 1.23 4.88
N TYR A 187 17.45 1.47 5.33
CA TYR A 187 16.92 0.86 6.55
C TYR A 187 16.98 -0.67 6.44
N PHE A 188 16.39 -1.24 5.38
CA PHE A 188 16.34 -2.69 5.15
C PHE A 188 17.72 -3.27 4.80
N GLU A 189 18.51 -2.54 4.00
CA GLU A 189 19.88 -2.97 3.65
C GLU A 189 20.77 -3.15 4.90
N ARG A 190 20.67 -2.25 5.88
CA ARG A 190 21.51 -2.28 7.10
C ARG A 190 21.18 -3.44 8.03
N ILE A 191 19.94 -3.91 8.02
CA ILE A 191 19.49 -5.07 8.83
C ILE A 191 19.55 -6.38 8.03
N GLY A 192 19.94 -6.32 6.75
CA GLY A 192 20.03 -7.49 5.87
C GLY A 192 18.68 -8.13 5.57
N TYR A 193 17.60 -7.35 5.52
CA TYR A 193 16.26 -7.84 5.18
C TYR A 193 16.01 -7.73 3.67
N ASP A 194 15.57 -8.82 3.04
CA ASP A 194 15.39 -8.95 1.59
C ASP A 194 13.92 -9.08 1.14
N GLY A 195 12.99 -9.14 2.09
CA GLY A 195 11.55 -9.11 1.82
C GLY A 195 11.02 -7.71 1.48
N THR A 196 9.70 -7.60 1.29
CA THR A 196 9.07 -6.29 1.07
C THR A 196 8.88 -5.53 2.39
N PRO A 197 8.85 -4.19 2.37
CA PRO A 197 8.57 -3.39 3.56
C PRO A 197 7.25 -3.78 4.25
N GLU A 198 6.19 -4.06 3.48
CA GLU A 198 4.90 -4.50 4.04
C GLU A 198 4.99 -5.87 4.72
N THR A 199 5.82 -6.77 4.18
CA THR A 199 6.06 -8.09 4.79
C THR A 199 6.83 -7.93 6.10
N TYR A 200 7.87 -7.08 6.11
CA TYR A 200 8.61 -6.75 7.33
C TYR A 200 7.69 -6.20 8.42
N MET A 201 6.79 -5.28 8.05
CA MET A 201 5.84 -4.69 9.00
C MET A 201 4.91 -5.77 9.56
N ARG A 202 4.28 -6.59 8.70
CA ARG A 202 3.45 -7.72 9.18
C ARG A 202 4.22 -8.65 10.11
N GLU A 203 5.42 -9.08 9.73
CA GLU A 203 6.27 -9.95 10.56
C GLU A 203 6.62 -9.32 11.92
N ALA A 204 6.77 -7.99 11.99
CA ALA A 204 6.99 -7.28 13.24
C ALA A 204 5.75 -7.33 14.16
N PHE A 205 4.56 -7.11 13.60
CA PHE A 205 3.30 -7.04 14.35
C PHE A 205 2.68 -8.40 14.67
N ASP A 206 2.98 -9.43 13.87
CA ASP A 206 2.61 -10.84 14.10
C ASP A 206 3.63 -11.58 14.98
N ARG A 207 4.68 -10.89 15.45
CA ARG A 207 5.72 -11.53 16.26
C ARG A 207 5.15 -11.92 17.63
N ALA A 208 5.37 -13.18 18.00
CA ALA A 208 4.92 -13.75 19.27
C ALA A 208 5.15 -12.78 20.45
N THR A 209 4.06 -12.53 21.17
CA THR A 209 3.98 -11.46 22.16
C THR A 209 3.38 -12.00 23.45
N GLU A 210 3.87 -11.51 24.59
CA GLU A 210 3.32 -11.83 25.91
C GLU A 210 3.01 -10.57 26.69
N VAL A 211 1.98 -10.63 27.53
CA VAL A 211 1.67 -9.60 28.52
C VAL A 211 1.97 -10.15 29.91
N PHE A 212 2.91 -9.53 30.60
CA PHE A 212 3.27 -9.82 31.97
C PHE A 212 2.34 -9.08 32.95
N THR A 213 1.64 -9.84 33.78
CA THR A 213 0.85 -9.33 34.91
C THR A 213 1.57 -9.67 36.22
N PRO A 214 2.10 -8.67 36.95
CA PRO A 214 2.78 -8.92 38.22
C PRO A 214 1.79 -9.35 39.31
N GLU A 215 2.21 -10.24 40.23
CA GLU A 215 1.37 -10.69 41.35
C GLU A 215 1.02 -9.54 42.33
N SER A 216 1.88 -8.51 42.38
CA SER A 216 1.66 -7.29 43.12
C SER A 216 2.40 -6.11 42.46
N PRO A 217 1.98 -4.85 42.67
CA PRO A 217 2.62 -3.69 42.04
C PRO A 217 4.13 -3.64 42.28
N GLY A 218 4.92 -3.65 41.20
CA GLY A 218 6.39 -3.62 41.23
C GLY A 218 7.07 -4.98 41.42
N SER A 219 6.32 -6.09 41.46
CA SER A 219 6.88 -7.44 41.52
C SER A 219 7.54 -7.85 40.20
N SER A 220 8.64 -8.60 40.29
CA SER A 220 9.21 -9.35 39.16
C SER A 220 8.63 -10.76 39.01
N GLU A 221 7.78 -11.18 39.95
CA GLU A 221 7.00 -12.43 39.88
C GLU A 221 5.58 -12.12 39.39
N GLY A 222 5.05 -12.99 38.54
CA GLY A 222 3.79 -12.76 37.86
C GLY A 222 3.42 -13.88 36.89
N THR A 223 2.41 -13.59 36.07
CA THR A 223 1.91 -14.50 35.03
C THR A 223 2.06 -13.87 33.65
N TYR A 224 2.15 -14.70 32.63
CA TYR A 224 2.24 -14.27 31.24
C TYR A 224 1.00 -14.74 30.48
N THR A 225 0.41 -13.84 29.70
CA THR A 225 -0.63 -14.18 28.72
C THR A 225 -0.03 -14.04 27.33
N ALA A 226 -0.03 -15.13 26.56
CA ALA A 226 0.52 -15.16 25.21
C ALA A 226 -0.51 -14.73 24.17
N PHE A 227 -0.02 -14.10 23.11
CA PHE A 227 -0.76 -13.63 21.93
C PHE A 227 0.05 -13.91 20.68
N ASP A 228 -0.64 -14.06 19.55
CA ASP A 228 -0.05 -14.27 18.23
C ASP A 228 0.43 -12.95 17.59
N GLY A 229 0.82 -11.96 18.39
CA GLY A 229 1.28 -10.66 17.92
C GLY A 229 0.77 -9.48 18.74
N PHE A 230 1.25 -8.29 18.39
CA PHE A 230 0.67 -7.03 18.86
C PHE A 230 -0.75 -6.85 18.32
N ASP A 231 -0.99 -7.21 17.06
CA ASP A 231 -2.28 -7.08 16.41
C ASP A 231 -3.35 -7.97 17.11
N ASP A 232 -3.00 -9.22 17.44
CA ASP A 232 -3.85 -10.12 18.24
C ASP A 232 -4.07 -9.58 19.67
N MET A 233 -3.00 -9.14 20.34
CA MET A 233 -3.09 -8.51 21.67
C MET A 233 -4.04 -7.30 21.71
N MET A 234 -4.02 -6.47 20.66
CA MET A 234 -4.88 -5.28 20.55
C MET A 234 -6.25 -5.57 19.92
N GLY A 235 -6.46 -6.77 19.38
CA GLY A 235 -7.64 -7.12 18.59
C GLY A 235 -7.80 -6.20 17.39
N VAL A 236 -6.73 -5.97 16.63
CA VAL A 236 -6.73 -5.15 15.43
C VAL A 236 -6.10 -5.90 14.28
N ARG A 237 -6.29 -5.39 13.06
CA ARG A 237 -5.56 -5.87 11.89
C ARG A 237 -4.98 -4.71 11.12
N GLN A 238 -3.66 -4.61 11.04
CA GLN A 238 -3.00 -3.58 10.27
C GLN A 238 -2.88 -3.96 8.79
N ILE A 239 -3.20 -3.01 7.92
CA ILE A 239 -2.92 -3.09 6.48
C ILE A 239 -1.88 -2.01 6.16
N PHE A 240 -0.69 -2.45 5.78
CA PHE A 240 0.44 -1.57 5.46
C PHE A 240 0.48 -1.27 3.96
N HIS A 241 0.77 -0.01 3.62
CA HIS A 241 1.13 0.40 2.25
C HIS A 241 2.42 1.21 2.30
N ALA A 242 3.50 0.68 1.70
CA ALA A 242 4.82 1.29 1.80
C ALA A 242 5.27 1.98 0.51
N VAL A 243 5.83 3.18 0.65
CA VAL A 243 6.42 3.95 -0.44
C VAL A 243 7.84 4.38 -0.07
N GLY A 244 8.80 4.03 -0.92
CA GLY A 244 10.22 4.30 -0.66
C GLY A 244 10.64 5.75 -0.92
N GLY A 245 11.93 6.01 -0.72
CA GLY A 245 12.57 7.27 -1.08
C GLY A 245 12.65 8.31 0.04
N LEU A 246 12.31 7.94 1.28
CA LEU A 246 12.51 8.81 2.43
C LEU A 246 14.01 9.10 2.57
N ALA A 247 14.38 10.37 2.68
CA ALA A 247 15.75 10.83 2.87
C ALA A 247 15.87 11.67 4.16
N ALA A 248 15.40 11.10 5.27
CA ALA A 248 15.40 11.79 6.55
C ALA A 248 16.82 11.93 7.11
N SER A 249 17.11 13.07 7.74
CA SER A 249 18.41 13.29 8.38
C SER A 249 18.29 14.22 9.59
N SER A 250 19.25 14.14 10.50
CA SER A 250 19.33 15.04 11.66
C SER A 250 19.54 16.51 11.28
N ALA A 251 20.10 16.78 10.10
CA ALA A 251 20.28 18.15 9.59
C ALA A 251 18.98 18.76 9.05
N GLY A 252 17.99 17.91 8.70
CA GLY A 252 16.71 18.31 8.11
C GLY A 252 15.65 18.79 9.11
N GLY A 253 15.95 18.80 10.42
CA GLY A 253 15.00 19.13 11.48
C GLY A 253 14.45 17.88 12.17
N GLY A 254 13.19 17.96 12.64
CA GLY A 254 12.53 16.83 13.29
C GLY A 254 12.23 15.69 12.31
N PHE A 255 12.41 14.44 12.76
CA PHE A 255 12.24 13.26 11.91
C PHE A 255 10.77 13.03 11.54
N CYS A 256 9.84 13.26 12.48
CA CYS A 256 8.41 13.09 12.23
C CYS A 256 7.89 14.08 11.18
N GLU A 257 8.34 15.33 11.22
CA GLU A 257 7.97 16.37 10.24
C GLU A 257 8.53 16.03 8.86
N GLN A 258 9.77 15.51 8.80
CA GLN A 258 10.35 15.02 7.54
C GLN A 258 9.56 13.85 6.96
N VAL A 259 9.13 12.91 7.81
CA VAL A 259 8.30 11.76 7.43
C VAL A 259 6.93 12.22 6.93
N GLY A 260 6.26 13.14 7.63
CA GLY A 260 4.99 13.74 7.21
C GLY A 260 5.12 14.49 5.88
N ALA A 261 6.18 15.28 5.70
CA ALA A 261 6.45 16.00 4.45
C ALA A 261 6.70 15.06 3.27
N HIS A 262 7.46 13.98 3.48
CA HIS A 262 7.68 12.96 2.45
C HIS A 262 6.40 12.21 2.12
N ALA A 263 5.63 11.78 3.13
CA ALA A 263 4.35 11.13 2.96
C ALA A 263 3.37 11.99 2.15
N ARG A 264 3.25 13.28 2.48
CA ARG A 264 2.47 14.23 1.68
C ARG A 264 2.85 14.20 0.21
N ALA A 265 4.15 14.25 -0.09
CA ALA A 265 4.63 14.26 -1.47
C ALA A 265 4.34 12.95 -2.21
N VAL A 266 4.60 11.80 -1.58
CA VAL A 266 4.52 10.49 -2.26
C VAL A 266 3.12 9.88 -2.27
N PHE A 267 2.28 10.18 -1.28
CA PHE A 267 0.86 9.78 -1.27
C PHE A 267 -0.03 10.79 -2.03
N GLY A 268 0.52 11.95 -2.40
CA GLY A 268 -0.18 13.00 -3.12
C GLY A 268 -1.20 13.76 -2.27
N LEU A 269 -0.94 13.89 -0.96
CA LEU A 269 -1.83 14.58 -0.02
C LEU A 269 -1.88 16.08 -0.33
N THR A 270 -3.07 16.66 -0.26
CA THR A 270 -3.26 18.10 -0.48
C THR A 270 -2.80 18.96 0.70
N ARG A 271 -2.71 18.37 1.89
CA ARG A 271 -2.28 19.02 3.13
C ARG A 271 -1.15 18.24 3.81
N ASP A 272 -0.53 18.89 4.78
CA ASP A 272 0.47 18.24 5.64
C ASP A 272 -0.21 17.19 6.53
N TRP A 273 0.52 16.13 6.85
CA TRP A 273 0.05 15.12 7.78
C TRP A 273 0.00 15.70 9.20
N ASP A 274 -1.19 15.74 9.79
CA ASP A 274 -1.48 16.27 11.12
C ASP A 274 -2.68 15.52 11.73
N ILE A 275 -2.88 15.54 13.04
CA ILE A 275 -4.11 14.97 13.62
C ILE A 275 -5.14 16.07 13.85
N ASP A 276 -6.36 15.85 13.35
CA ASP A 276 -7.51 16.62 13.78
C ASP A 276 -7.94 16.29 15.23
N GLU A 277 -7.30 16.95 16.19
CA GLU A 277 -7.67 16.87 17.61
C GLU A 277 -9.12 17.31 17.87
N ALA A 278 -9.67 18.22 17.04
CA ALA A 278 -11.03 18.73 17.20
C ALA A 278 -12.09 17.70 16.82
N ASN A 279 -11.75 16.77 15.93
CA ASN A 279 -12.59 15.64 15.54
C ASN A 279 -12.28 14.35 16.32
N GLY A 280 -11.60 14.43 17.47
CA GLY A 280 -11.49 13.30 18.39
C GLY A 280 -10.47 12.22 17.97
N ASN A 281 -9.45 12.58 17.19
CA ASN A 281 -8.36 11.69 16.76
C ASN A 281 -8.82 10.48 15.91
N PHE A 282 -9.92 10.60 15.16
CA PHE A 282 -10.27 9.62 14.12
C PHE A 282 -9.41 9.81 12.86
N THR A 283 -9.54 8.90 11.87
CA THR A 283 -8.93 9.07 10.54
C THR A 283 -9.24 10.46 10.00
N ASP A 284 -8.20 11.24 9.74
CA ASP A 284 -8.33 12.61 9.25
C ASP A 284 -8.85 12.59 7.79
N PRO A 285 -9.84 13.43 7.43
CA PRO A 285 -10.31 13.61 6.05
C PRO A 285 -9.21 13.93 5.03
N ASP A 286 -8.07 14.46 5.45
CA ASP A 286 -6.95 14.86 4.61
C ASP A 286 -5.86 13.78 4.48
N HIS A 287 -6.00 12.63 5.14
CA HIS A 287 -5.02 11.53 5.09
C HIS A 287 -5.35 10.47 4.03
N HIS A 288 -6.21 10.79 3.07
CA HIS A 288 -6.62 9.85 2.01
C HIS A 288 -7.15 8.50 2.56
N GLY A 289 -7.71 8.50 3.78
CA GLY A 289 -8.21 7.30 4.43
C GLY A 289 -7.20 6.48 5.23
N PHE A 290 -5.92 6.86 5.28
CA PHE A 290 -4.94 6.23 6.18
C PHE A 290 -5.14 6.70 7.63
N ASP A 291 -4.96 5.78 8.58
CA ASP A 291 -5.18 6.02 10.01
C ASP A 291 -3.93 6.47 10.75
N LEU A 292 -2.75 5.99 10.32
CA LEU A 292 -1.45 6.32 10.91
C LEU A 292 -0.34 6.35 9.87
N LEU A 293 0.76 7.04 10.21
CA LEU A 293 1.96 7.15 9.38
C LEU A 293 3.20 6.63 10.11
N VAL A 294 3.93 5.74 9.43
CA VAL A 294 5.20 5.16 9.89
C VAL A 294 6.33 5.62 8.98
N GLY A 295 7.38 6.18 9.56
CA GLY A 295 8.66 6.42 8.90
C GLY A 295 9.70 5.39 9.30
N LEU A 296 10.41 4.80 8.33
CA LEU A 296 11.53 3.89 8.59
C LEU A 296 12.82 4.53 8.06
N THR A 297 13.76 4.88 8.95
CA THR A 297 15.03 5.50 8.56
C THR A 297 16.16 5.08 9.48
N PRO A 298 17.32 4.65 8.95
CA PRO A 298 18.41 4.21 9.81
C PRO A 298 19.23 5.36 10.40
N GLU A 299 18.88 6.60 10.10
CA GLU A 299 19.55 7.81 10.58
C GLU A 299 19.08 8.23 11.97
N MET A 300 17.95 7.70 12.43
CA MET A 300 17.46 7.86 13.79
C MET A 300 17.97 6.72 14.69
N GLY A 301 18.45 7.05 15.89
CA GLY A 301 18.79 6.06 16.91
C GLY A 301 17.56 5.67 17.71
N GLY A 302 17.22 4.38 17.76
CA GLY A 302 15.96 3.94 18.36
C GLY A 302 14.77 4.39 17.52
N GLY A 303 13.76 4.98 18.12
CA GLY A 303 12.63 5.59 17.41
C GLY A 303 12.06 6.79 18.15
N ALA A 304 11.00 7.37 17.61
CA ALA A 304 10.16 8.32 18.31
C ALA A 304 8.74 8.29 17.76
N THR A 305 7.79 8.57 18.65
CA THR A 305 6.41 8.86 18.30
C THR A 305 6.07 10.33 18.53
N CYS A 306 5.56 10.96 17.49
CA CYS A 306 5.02 12.32 17.52
C CYS A 306 3.50 12.26 17.55
N GLY A 307 2.96 12.07 18.76
CA GLY A 307 1.54 11.85 18.99
C GLY A 307 0.62 12.98 18.53
N TRP A 308 1.13 14.21 18.33
CA TRP A 308 0.38 15.34 17.77
C TRP A 308 0.24 15.25 16.24
N LEU A 309 1.13 14.52 15.56
CA LEU A 309 1.01 14.25 14.13
C LEU A 309 0.44 12.86 13.84
N GLY A 310 0.42 11.95 14.82
CA GLY A 310 0.03 10.55 14.56
C GLY A 310 1.07 9.83 13.72
N VAL A 311 2.32 10.28 13.85
CA VAL A 311 3.47 9.77 13.14
C VAL A 311 4.36 9.04 14.14
N GLN A 312 4.86 7.89 13.74
CA GLN A 312 6.01 7.27 14.39
C GLN A 312 7.18 7.16 13.42
N VAL A 313 8.38 7.25 13.95
CA VAL A 313 9.62 7.04 13.21
C VAL A 313 10.41 5.94 13.90
N SER A 314 10.66 4.86 13.17
CA SER A 314 11.55 3.80 13.59
C SER A 314 12.90 3.96 12.92
N GLY A 315 13.94 3.89 13.75
CA GLY A 315 15.33 3.83 13.32
C GLY A 315 16.08 2.65 13.92
N GLN A 316 17.40 2.81 14.03
CA GLN A 316 18.32 1.71 14.33
C GLN A 316 19.34 2.14 15.37
N PHE A 317 19.61 1.27 16.35
CA PHE A 317 20.69 1.52 17.28
C PHE A 317 22.04 1.26 16.61
N GLY A 318 22.98 2.19 16.74
CA GLY A 318 24.33 2.00 16.20
C GLY A 318 25.05 0.76 16.76
N SER A 319 24.70 0.36 17.98
CA SER A 319 25.26 -0.82 18.69
C SER A 319 24.57 -2.15 18.34
N ASP A 320 23.34 -2.12 17.82
CA ASP A 320 22.57 -3.31 17.47
C ASP A 320 21.65 -3.00 16.28
N ARG A 321 22.02 -3.54 15.12
CA ARG A 321 21.30 -3.42 13.85
C ARG A 321 20.69 -4.76 13.43
N SER A 322 20.31 -5.59 14.40
CA SER A 322 19.60 -6.82 14.10
C SER A 322 18.18 -6.54 13.62
N LEU A 323 17.65 -7.48 12.83
CA LEU A 323 16.25 -7.51 12.42
C LEU A 323 15.32 -7.44 13.64
N ASP A 324 15.58 -8.29 14.64
CA ASP A 324 14.76 -8.40 15.84
C ASP A 324 14.68 -7.08 16.62
N ARG A 325 15.83 -6.41 16.77
CA ARG A 325 15.89 -5.13 17.46
C ARG A 325 15.11 -4.05 16.71
N SER A 326 15.19 -4.05 15.39
CA SER A 326 14.52 -3.06 14.53
C SER A 326 13.00 -3.26 14.54
N GLN A 327 12.54 -4.52 14.51
CA GLN A 327 11.11 -4.84 14.64
C GLN A 327 10.56 -4.45 16.02
N LEU A 328 11.33 -4.67 17.10
CA LEU A 328 10.94 -4.23 18.45
C LEU A 328 10.75 -2.71 18.49
N VAL A 329 11.64 -1.93 17.86
CA VAL A 329 11.50 -0.46 17.80
C VAL A 329 10.22 -0.07 17.08
N VAL A 330 9.93 -0.63 15.90
CA VAL A 330 8.69 -0.32 15.18
C VAL A 330 7.45 -0.56 16.04
N VAL A 331 7.42 -1.70 16.74
CA VAL A 331 6.28 -2.08 17.60
C VAL A 331 6.20 -1.20 18.86
N HIS A 332 7.33 -0.85 19.46
CA HIS A 332 7.42 0.09 20.59
C HIS A 332 6.81 1.45 20.24
N GLU A 333 7.24 2.04 19.12
CA GLU A 333 6.76 3.37 18.73
C GLU A 333 5.27 3.33 18.34
N THR A 334 4.80 2.25 17.72
CA THR A 334 3.37 2.06 17.50
C THR A 334 2.60 1.91 18.82
N GLY A 335 3.17 1.27 19.85
CA GLY A 335 2.59 1.24 21.20
C GLY A 335 2.32 2.64 21.75
N HIS A 336 3.22 3.60 21.51
CA HIS A 336 2.98 5.01 21.84
C HIS A 336 1.83 5.65 21.06
N LEU A 337 1.66 5.31 19.77
CA LEU A 337 0.51 5.80 18.98
C LEU A 337 -0.82 5.27 19.52
N PHE A 338 -0.82 4.06 20.10
CA PHE A 338 -1.96 3.49 20.81
C PHE A 338 -2.09 4.01 22.25
N GLY A 339 -1.15 4.83 22.74
CA GLY A 339 -1.25 5.53 24.03
C GLY A 339 -0.44 4.93 25.18
N ALA A 340 0.32 3.86 24.96
CA ALA A 340 1.21 3.33 26.00
C ALA A 340 2.29 4.38 26.34
N PRO A 341 2.50 4.74 27.62
CA PRO A 341 3.68 5.48 28.03
C PRO A 341 4.89 4.54 28.14
N HIS A 342 6.08 5.12 28.30
CA HIS A 342 7.16 4.33 28.90
C HIS A 342 6.71 3.87 30.30
N CYS A 343 6.90 2.59 30.58
CA CYS A 343 6.84 1.93 31.88
C CYS A 343 8.02 2.26 32.84
N ASP A 344 8.77 3.36 32.63
CA ASP A 344 9.93 3.69 33.46
C ASP A 344 9.54 3.81 34.96
N PRO A 345 10.35 3.28 35.89
CA PRO A 345 11.70 2.73 35.70
C PRO A 345 11.74 1.21 35.41
N LEU A 346 10.61 0.54 35.17
CA LEU A 346 10.57 -0.90 34.91
C LEU A 346 11.26 -1.19 33.57
N GLN A 347 12.43 -1.83 33.60
CA GLN A 347 13.15 -2.22 32.37
C GLN A 347 12.77 -3.63 31.92
N GLY A 348 13.10 -3.98 30.67
CA GLY A 348 12.88 -5.31 30.12
C GLY A 348 11.50 -5.51 29.51
N TYR A 349 10.69 -4.48 29.28
CA TYR A 349 9.41 -4.61 28.57
C TYR A 349 9.45 -3.81 27.28
N VAL A 350 8.61 -4.11 26.29
CA VAL A 350 8.61 -3.42 24.98
C VAL A 350 8.72 -1.91 25.15
N MET A 351 7.89 -1.31 26.02
CA MET A 351 7.88 0.14 26.27
C MET A 351 9.08 0.69 27.09
N CYS A 352 9.99 -0.16 27.60
CA CYS A 352 11.16 0.21 28.40
C CYS A 352 12.29 -0.82 28.29
N GLY A 353 13.12 -0.71 27.27
CA GLY A 353 14.30 -1.58 27.17
C GLY A 353 13.92 -3.06 26.98
N GLY A 354 12.89 -3.36 26.18
CA GLY A 354 12.36 -4.72 25.96
C GLY A 354 13.40 -5.74 25.50
N GLU A 355 14.51 -5.28 24.92
CA GLU A 355 15.65 -6.14 24.58
C GLU A 355 16.33 -6.81 25.77
N GLN A 356 16.08 -6.30 26.98
CA GLN A 356 16.68 -6.80 28.21
C GLN A 356 15.83 -7.93 28.84
N HIS A 357 14.63 -8.20 28.32
CA HIS A 357 13.79 -9.26 28.88
C HIS A 357 14.41 -10.65 28.64
N PRO A 358 14.43 -11.56 29.64
CA PRO A 358 14.90 -12.93 29.43
C PRO A 358 14.20 -13.64 28.25
N HIS A 359 12.87 -13.56 28.14
CA HIS A 359 12.14 -14.20 27.03
C HIS A 359 12.46 -13.57 25.65
N TYR A 360 12.85 -12.30 25.60
CA TYR A 360 13.35 -11.71 24.35
C TYR A 360 14.77 -12.18 24.05
N VAL A 361 15.64 -12.22 25.05
CA VAL A 361 17.03 -12.68 24.89
C VAL A 361 17.06 -14.13 24.41
N ASP A 362 16.26 -15.00 25.03
CA ASP A 362 16.27 -16.43 24.80
C ASP A 362 15.42 -16.82 23.57
N ASP A 363 14.17 -16.35 23.49
CA ASP A 363 13.17 -16.82 22.53
C ASP A 363 12.70 -15.73 21.55
N LYS A 364 13.18 -14.50 21.72
CA LYS A 364 12.81 -13.33 20.91
C LYS A 364 11.33 -12.97 20.94
N ILE A 365 10.67 -13.29 22.06
CA ILE A 365 9.29 -12.91 22.35
C ILE A 365 9.26 -11.44 22.79
N PHE A 366 8.29 -10.68 22.28
CA PHE A 366 8.05 -9.32 22.74
C PHE A 366 7.21 -9.32 24.00
N VAL A 367 7.76 -8.83 25.11
CA VAL A 367 7.06 -8.86 26.41
C VAL A 367 6.60 -7.46 26.79
N TRP A 368 5.29 -7.29 26.95
CA TRP A 368 4.66 -6.06 27.42
C TRP A 368 4.36 -6.17 28.91
N HIS A 369 4.42 -5.05 29.61
CA HIS A 369 3.88 -4.96 30.97
C HIS A 369 2.37 -4.70 30.90
N GLN A 370 1.58 -5.30 31.79
CA GLN A 370 0.11 -5.14 31.83
C GLN A 370 -0.33 -3.66 31.79
N VAL A 371 0.40 -2.79 32.48
CA VAL A 371 0.15 -1.33 32.49
C VAL A 371 0.13 -0.72 31.08
N SER A 372 0.96 -1.22 30.15
CA SER A 372 0.93 -0.75 28.76
C SER A 372 -0.37 -1.15 28.07
N LEU A 373 -0.82 -2.40 28.24
CA LEU A 373 -2.08 -2.87 27.67
C LEU A 373 -3.29 -2.10 28.25
N ASP A 374 -3.30 -1.87 29.56
CA ASP A 374 -4.42 -1.21 30.27
C ASP A 374 -4.70 0.22 29.79
N VAL A 375 -3.68 0.91 29.27
CA VAL A 375 -3.79 2.30 28.81
C VAL A 375 -3.86 2.44 27.30
N MET A 376 -3.50 1.40 26.55
CA MET A 376 -3.61 1.44 25.10
C MET A 376 -5.08 1.48 24.67
N GLN A 377 -5.38 2.31 23.68
CA GLN A 377 -6.70 2.50 23.12
C GLN A 377 -6.63 2.44 21.60
N ASN A 378 -7.53 1.67 20.99
CA ASN A 378 -7.74 1.78 19.55
C ASN A 378 -8.75 2.91 19.26
N ARG A 379 -8.23 4.12 19.08
CA ARG A 379 -9.02 5.32 18.74
C ARG A 379 -9.54 5.35 17.28
N TRP A 380 -9.16 4.38 16.46
CA TRP A 380 -9.51 4.30 15.03
C TRP A 380 -10.64 3.29 14.72
N ARG A 381 -11.23 2.65 15.74
CA ARG A 381 -12.41 1.76 15.61
C ARG A 381 -13.68 2.51 15.26
#